data_AF-A0A495Z3U3-F1
#
_entry.id   AF-A0A495Z3U3-F1
#
_cell.length_a   1.000
_cell.length_b   1.000
_cell.length_c   1.000
_cell.angle_alpha   90.00
_cell.angle_beta   90.00
_cell.angle_gamma   90.00
#
_symmetry.space_group_name_H-M   'P 1'
#
loop_
_entity.id
_entity.type
_entity.pdbx_description
1 polymer ?
#
loop_
_entity_poly.entity_id
_entity_poly.type
_entity_poly.pdbx_seq_one_letter_code
_entity_poly.pdbx_strand_id
1 'polypeptide(L)'
;MVPLISNIGYGLLGACQLPRFWWKVTLRKAGLLDAEYPDCSGGLDTSILELLDLDKETTLSYLRDNMPNYLEFEAWILQQKGGEIDQQAVADWNEQLRSRDHRPAKIEETYSDIGLPDDAGITSAVILNNLQDWQLFYERNLDNDFAALTGRVVPLIANIDYGALEVCQLPRTWIKILLKAKGKLHPDYPDMTENGLDPRVLRVLGIEPADAVAYVRENLPSYTQFEAWVLEQNGGEIDREKADEWNTFIRNRIHRDEKRIEIHATVGREDDGTLNSAVLLNHIEDWHLAHTDLMNALAA
;
A
#
# COMPACT_ATOMS: atom_id res chain seq x y z
N MET A 1 12.62 -6.88 4.00
CA MET A 1 11.87 -5.87 3.24
C MET A 1 10.81 -5.27 4.12
N VAL A 2 10.71 -3.96 4.05
CA VAL A 2 9.67 -3.17 4.68
C VAL A 2 8.36 -3.41 3.94
N PRO A 3 7.26 -3.74 4.64
CA PRO A 3 5.96 -3.92 4.01
C PRO A 3 5.41 -2.58 3.51
N LEU A 4 5.09 -2.51 2.22
CA LEU A 4 4.56 -1.29 1.59
C LEU A 4 3.04 -1.22 1.52
N ILE A 5 2.34 -2.31 1.86
CA ILE A 5 0.88 -2.29 2.02
C ILE A 5 0.56 -1.43 3.24
N SER A 6 -0.15 -0.32 3.07
CA SER A 6 -0.46 0.61 4.14
C SER A 6 -1.44 0.04 5.18
N ASN A 7 -1.54 0.72 6.31
CA ASN A 7 -2.52 0.40 7.36
C ASN A 7 -3.98 0.74 6.95
N ILE A 8 -4.18 1.56 5.92
CA ILE A 8 -5.51 1.85 5.35
C ILE A 8 -5.88 0.94 4.18
N GLY A 9 -4.98 0.04 3.76
CA GLY A 9 -5.28 -0.98 2.75
C GLY A 9 -6.33 -1.98 3.26
N TYR A 10 -7.31 -2.31 2.43
CA TYR A 10 -8.41 -3.22 2.77
C TYR A 10 -8.76 -4.14 1.59
N GLY A 11 -9.22 -5.35 1.94
CA GLY A 11 -9.66 -6.42 1.06
C GLY A 11 -11.18 -6.50 0.87
N LEU A 12 -11.67 -7.67 0.47
CA LEU A 12 -13.11 -7.92 0.28
C LEU A 12 -13.89 -7.85 1.60
N LEU A 13 -13.26 -8.20 2.72
CA LEU A 13 -13.83 -8.06 4.05
C LEU A 13 -13.88 -6.60 4.52
N GLY A 14 -13.28 -5.67 3.76
CA GLY A 14 -13.30 -4.24 4.07
C GLY A 14 -12.43 -3.83 5.25
N ALA A 15 -11.81 -4.76 5.98
CA ALA A 15 -11.06 -4.44 7.18
C ALA A 15 -9.66 -3.88 6.88
N CYS A 16 -9.43 -2.61 7.23
CA CYS A 16 -8.10 -1.98 7.18
C CYS A 16 -7.11 -2.75 8.06
N GLN A 17 -5.80 -2.62 7.78
CA GLN A 17 -4.69 -3.35 8.40
C GLN A 17 -4.60 -4.84 8.05
N LEU A 18 -5.72 -5.53 7.78
CA LEU A 18 -5.73 -6.98 7.55
C LEU A 18 -4.79 -7.43 6.40
N PRO A 19 -4.74 -6.76 5.22
CA PRO A 19 -3.81 -7.13 4.16
C PRO A 19 -2.34 -6.91 4.56
N ARG A 20 -2.05 -5.83 5.31
CA ARG A 20 -0.71 -5.55 5.81
C ARG A 20 -0.25 -6.63 6.80
N PHE A 21 -1.13 -7.06 7.70
CA PHE A 21 -0.86 -8.16 8.62
C PHE A 21 -0.53 -9.47 7.88
N TRP A 22 -1.39 -9.88 6.93
CA TRP A 22 -1.16 -11.05 6.08
C TRP A 22 0.21 -11.01 5.40
N TRP A 23 0.54 -9.89 4.77
CA TRP A 23 1.79 -9.76 4.02
C TRP A 23 3.02 -9.79 4.91
N LYS A 24 2.96 -9.17 6.10
CA LYS A 24 4.04 -9.23 7.09
C LYS A 24 4.34 -10.66 7.54
N VAL A 25 3.31 -11.43 7.89
CA VAL A 25 3.47 -12.83 8.33
C VAL A 25 4.01 -13.69 7.18
N THR A 26 3.50 -13.50 5.97
CA THR A 26 3.97 -14.19 4.76
C THR A 26 5.45 -13.90 4.49
N LEU A 27 5.86 -12.64 4.49
CA LEU A 27 7.26 -12.25 4.34
C LEU A 27 8.15 -12.79 5.46
N ARG A 28 7.68 -12.80 6.71
CA ARG A 28 8.47 -13.34 7.83
C ARG A 28 8.70 -14.83 7.66
N LYS A 29 7.67 -15.58 7.25
CA LYS A 29 7.78 -17.01 6.97
C LYS A 29 8.79 -17.29 5.84
N ALA A 30 8.79 -16.45 4.80
CA ALA A 30 9.75 -16.53 3.71
C ALA A 30 11.17 -16.06 4.08
N GLY A 31 11.40 -15.55 5.30
CA GLY A 31 12.69 -15.00 5.71
C GLY A 31 13.01 -13.64 5.08
N LEU A 32 12.01 -12.97 4.52
CA LEU A 32 12.15 -11.71 3.77
C LEU A 32 11.67 -10.48 4.52
N LEU A 33 10.91 -10.61 5.61
CA LEU A 33 10.49 -9.44 6.39
C LEU A 33 11.73 -8.77 7.00
N ASP A 34 11.75 -7.44 6.98
CA ASP A 34 12.81 -6.67 7.66
C ASP A 34 12.95 -7.12 9.13
N ALA A 35 14.19 -7.28 9.60
CA ALA A 35 14.46 -7.87 10.90
C ALA A 35 13.85 -7.05 12.05
N GLU A 36 13.77 -5.73 11.87
CA GLU A 36 13.22 -4.80 12.85
C GLU A 36 11.68 -4.70 12.79
N TYR A 37 11.04 -5.29 11.77
CA TYR A 37 9.59 -5.31 11.66
C TYR A 37 8.99 -6.54 12.35
N PRO A 38 8.19 -6.40 13.42
CA PRO A 38 7.45 -7.53 13.97
C PRO A 38 6.42 -8.01 12.95
N ASP A 39 6.30 -9.32 12.75
CA ASP A 39 5.29 -9.90 11.85
C ASP A 39 3.87 -9.83 12.43
N CYS A 40 3.76 -9.88 13.75
CA CYS A 40 2.57 -9.54 14.53
C CYS A 40 2.96 -8.69 15.73
N SER A 41 2.79 -7.37 15.63
CA SER A 41 3.00 -6.44 16.73
C SER A 41 1.86 -6.49 17.75
N GLY A 42 2.10 -6.01 18.97
CA GLY A 42 1.04 -5.78 19.96
C GLY A 42 0.13 -4.58 19.64
N GLY A 43 0.31 -3.90 18.50
CA GLY A 43 -0.45 -2.75 18.07
C GLY A 43 -1.58 -3.14 17.12
N LEU A 44 -1.64 -2.47 15.95
CA LEU A 44 -2.72 -2.66 14.97
C LEU A 44 -2.90 -4.12 14.53
N ASP A 45 -1.84 -4.94 14.52
CA ASP A 45 -1.94 -6.36 14.16
C ASP A 45 -2.75 -7.17 15.19
N THR A 46 -2.56 -6.91 16.49
CA THR A 46 -3.41 -7.53 17.52
C THR A 46 -4.83 -7.00 17.44
N SER A 47 -5.01 -5.68 17.28
CA SER A 47 -6.35 -5.06 17.25
C SER A 47 -7.21 -5.57 16.09
N ILE A 48 -6.64 -5.84 14.92
CA ILE A 48 -7.41 -6.40 13.79
C ILE A 48 -7.82 -7.87 14.05
N LEU A 49 -7.00 -8.65 14.75
CA LEU A 49 -7.37 -10.01 15.16
C LEU A 49 -8.48 -9.99 16.23
N GLU A 50 -8.39 -9.08 17.19
CA GLU A 50 -9.42 -8.87 18.22
C GLU A 50 -10.75 -8.40 17.60
N LEU A 51 -10.71 -7.46 16.65
CA LEU A 51 -11.90 -6.99 15.92
C LEU A 51 -12.64 -8.14 15.25
N LEU A 52 -11.88 -9.04 14.61
CA LEU A 52 -12.44 -10.20 13.91
C LEU A 52 -12.68 -11.39 14.84
N ASP A 53 -12.38 -11.27 16.14
CA ASP A 53 -12.45 -12.32 17.14
C ASP A 53 -11.77 -13.61 16.63
N LEU A 54 -10.50 -13.46 16.24
CA LEU A 54 -9.63 -14.52 15.75
C LEU A 54 -8.58 -14.87 16.81
N ASP A 55 -8.38 -16.16 17.05
CA ASP A 55 -7.27 -16.62 17.90
C ASP A 55 -5.93 -16.33 17.19
N LYS A 56 -5.04 -15.63 17.91
CA LYS A 56 -3.76 -15.16 17.36
C LYS A 56 -2.86 -16.32 16.92
N GLU A 57 -2.67 -17.31 17.78
CA GLU A 57 -1.73 -18.40 17.50
C GLU A 57 -2.26 -19.31 16.39
N THR A 58 -3.56 -19.58 16.36
CA THR A 58 -4.23 -20.31 15.28
C THR A 58 -4.09 -19.58 13.95
N THR A 59 -4.31 -18.26 13.94
CA THR A 59 -4.19 -17.45 12.71
C THR A 59 -2.75 -17.41 12.19
N LEU A 60 -1.78 -17.18 13.09
CA LEU A 60 -0.37 -17.18 12.73
C LEU A 60 0.10 -18.55 12.23
N SER A 61 -0.36 -19.64 12.86
CA SER A 61 -0.05 -20.99 12.42
C SER A 61 -0.61 -21.25 11.03
N TYR A 62 -1.89 -20.92 10.77
CA TYR A 62 -2.50 -21.06 9.45
C TYR A 62 -1.71 -20.32 8.36
N LEU A 63 -1.39 -19.04 8.58
CA LEU A 63 -0.61 -18.24 7.62
C LEU A 63 0.79 -18.82 7.37
N ARG A 64 1.48 -19.27 8.42
CA ARG A 64 2.87 -19.78 8.32
C ARG A 64 2.95 -21.18 7.74
N ASP A 65 1.93 -22.01 7.94
CA ASP A 65 1.91 -23.39 7.48
C ASP A 65 1.38 -23.51 6.05
N ASN A 66 0.46 -22.64 5.66
CA ASN A 66 -0.20 -22.72 4.36
C ASN A 66 0.26 -21.64 3.38
N MET A 67 0.79 -20.50 3.86
CA MET A 67 1.14 -19.32 3.06
C MET A 67 0.07 -18.99 1.99
N PRO A 68 -1.21 -18.85 2.37
CA PRO A 68 -2.31 -18.65 1.43
C PRO A 68 -2.14 -17.33 0.69
N ASN A 69 -2.68 -17.23 -0.53
CA ASN A 69 -2.88 -15.93 -1.14
C ASN A 69 -3.92 -15.12 -0.34
N TYR A 70 -4.02 -13.81 -0.59
CA TYR A 70 -4.86 -12.96 0.26
C TYR A 70 -6.35 -13.32 0.21
N LEU A 71 -6.88 -13.72 -0.95
CA LEU A 71 -8.29 -14.14 -1.08
C LEU A 71 -8.56 -15.45 -0.34
N GLU A 72 -7.63 -16.40 -0.38
CA GLU A 72 -7.68 -17.64 0.41
C GLU A 72 -7.65 -17.35 1.92
N PHE A 73 -6.90 -16.33 2.34
CA PHE A 73 -6.88 -15.91 3.73
C PHE A 73 -8.22 -15.31 4.17
N GLU A 74 -8.82 -14.41 3.37
CA GLU A 74 -10.16 -13.88 3.67
C GLU A 74 -11.23 -14.98 3.69
N ALA A 75 -11.15 -15.95 2.76
CA ALA A 75 -12.04 -17.10 2.75
C ALA A 75 -11.89 -17.97 4.02
N TRP A 76 -10.65 -18.18 4.49
CA TRP A 76 -10.40 -18.89 5.74
C TRP A 76 -10.97 -18.14 6.95
N ILE A 77 -10.84 -16.81 7.00
CA ILE A 77 -11.46 -15.99 8.06
C ILE A 77 -12.96 -16.21 8.09
N LEU A 78 -13.64 -16.12 6.95
CA LEU A 78 -15.08 -16.35 6.87
C LEU A 78 -15.46 -17.76 7.37
N GLN A 79 -14.65 -18.78 7.08
CA GLN A 79 -14.88 -20.13 7.62
C GLN A 79 -14.77 -20.17 9.15
N GLN A 80 -13.79 -19.47 9.74
CA GLN A 80 -13.67 -19.36 11.20
C GLN A 80 -14.84 -18.59 11.83
N LYS A 81 -15.45 -17.65 11.09
CA LYS A 81 -16.54 -16.80 11.58
C LYS A 81 -17.95 -17.30 11.22
N GLY A 82 -18.07 -18.47 10.60
CA GLY A 82 -19.38 -19.04 10.24
C GLY A 82 -20.03 -18.42 8.99
N GLY A 83 -19.24 -17.74 8.14
CA GLY A 83 -19.64 -17.25 6.82
C GLY A 83 -19.79 -15.74 6.70
N GLU A 84 -19.76 -14.99 7.80
CA GLU A 84 -19.88 -13.53 7.81
C GLU A 84 -19.07 -12.88 8.94
N ILE A 85 -18.88 -11.57 8.86
CA ILE A 85 -18.23 -10.76 9.90
C ILE A 85 -19.11 -9.54 10.21
N ASP A 86 -18.90 -8.93 11.38
CA ASP A 86 -19.60 -7.70 11.76
C ASP A 86 -19.11 -6.51 10.93
N GLN A 87 -19.87 -6.19 9.88
CA GLN A 87 -19.55 -5.09 8.96
C GLN A 87 -19.63 -3.71 9.63
N GLN A 88 -20.45 -3.54 10.67
CA GLN A 88 -20.53 -2.27 11.39
C GLN A 88 -19.28 -2.08 12.24
N ALA A 89 -18.84 -3.12 12.96
CA ALA A 89 -17.59 -3.06 13.71
C ALA A 89 -16.38 -2.79 12.80
N VAL A 90 -16.35 -3.39 11.60
CA VAL A 90 -15.33 -3.10 10.58
C VAL A 90 -15.38 -1.64 10.11
N ALA A 91 -16.57 -1.08 9.88
CA ALA A 91 -16.73 0.32 9.49
C ALA A 91 -16.22 1.26 10.59
N ASP A 92 -16.61 1.02 11.85
CA ASP A 92 -16.19 1.81 13.01
C ASP A 92 -14.67 1.73 13.23
N TRP A 93 -14.07 0.55 13.05
CA TRP A 93 -12.63 0.35 13.08
C TRP A 93 -11.92 1.17 12.01
N ASN A 94 -12.42 1.12 10.79
CA ASN A 94 -11.82 1.81 9.66
C ASN A 94 -11.90 3.34 9.82
N GLU A 95 -13.00 3.87 10.36
CA GLU A 95 -13.12 5.29 10.69
C GLU A 95 -12.10 5.69 11.75
N GLN A 96 -12.04 4.96 12.87
CA GLN A 96 -11.09 5.20 13.95
C GLN A 96 -9.64 5.17 13.47
N LEU A 97 -9.29 4.21 12.60
CA LEU A 97 -7.94 4.08 12.07
C LEU A 97 -7.55 5.28 11.20
N ARG A 98 -8.48 5.80 10.38
CA ARG A 98 -8.23 6.95 9.50
C ARG A 98 -8.13 8.27 10.26
N SER A 99 -8.88 8.42 11.35
CA SER A 99 -8.87 9.62 12.19
C SER A 99 -7.82 9.59 13.31
N ARG A 100 -7.00 8.54 13.38
CA ARG A 100 -6.06 8.35 14.49
C ARG A 100 -4.85 9.27 14.38
N ASP A 101 -4.54 9.94 15.47
CA ASP A 101 -3.27 10.65 15.67
C ASP A 101 -2.24 9.78 16.41
N HIS A 102 -0.97 10.02 16.14
CA HIS A 102 0.11 9.51 16.99
C HIS A 102 0.21 10.30 18.29
N ARG A 103 0.70 9.65 19.34
CA ARG A 103 1.03 10.34 20.60
C ARG A 103 2.31 11.19 20.40
N PRO A 104 2.49 12.32 21.11
CA PRO A 104 3.61 13.23 20.90
C PRO A 104 5.00 12.58 20.83
N ALA A 105 5.33 11.68 21.76
CA ALA A 105 6.63 10.99 21.76
C ALA A 105 6.84 10.13 20.49
N LYS A 106 5.77 9.54 19.94
CA LYS A 106 5.87 8.78 18.68
C LYS A 106 5.98 9.69 17.46
N ILE A 107 5.38 10.89 17.51
CA ILE A 107 5.53 11.90 16.47
C ILE A 107 6.98 12.35 16.39
N GLU A 108 7.60 12.73 17.52
CA GLU A 108 9.01 13.13 17.60
C GLU A 108 9.95 12.04 17.09
N GLU A 109 9.77 10.80 17.54
CA GLU A 109 10.51 9.63 17.02
C GLU A 109 10.35 9.50 15.51
N THR A 110 9.12 9.57 15.01
CA THR A 110 8.86 9.38 13.58
C THR A 110 9.47 10.51 12.76
N TYR A 111 9.31 11.78 13.16
CA TYR A 111 9.93 12.92 12.48
C TYR A 111 11.44 12.75 12.34
N SER A 112 12.11 12.29 13.40
CA SER A 112 13.53 11.99 13.35
C SER A 112 13.86 10.92 12.31
N ASP A 113 13.09 9.83 12.28
CA ASP A 113 13.30 8.71 11.35
C ASP A 113 13.10 9.11 9.87
N ILE A 114 12.17 10.03 9.57
CA ILE A 114 11.83 10.42 8.19
C ILE A 114 12.40 11.78 7.77
N GLY A 115 13.17 12.43 8.64
CA GLY A 115 13.80 13.72 8.39
C GLY A 115 12.80 14.87 8.23
N LEU A 116 11.65 14.81 8.90
CA LEU A 116 10.72 15.94 8.97
C LEU A 116 11.17 16.93 10.05
N PRO A 117 10.92 18.24 9.86
CA PRO A 117 11.20 19.23 10.90
C PRO A 117 10.21 19.11 12.07
N ASP A 118 10.64 19.50 13.27
CA ASP A 118 9.85 19.43 14.50
C ASP A 118 8.52 20.21 14.41
N ASP A 119 8.44 21.21 13.55
CA ASP A 119 7.28 22.06 13.31
C ASP A 119 6.41 21.63 12.11
N ALA A 120 6.61 20.42 11.56
CA ALA A 120 5.85 19.92 10.40
C ALA A 120 4.33 19.84 10.63
N GLY A 121 3.86 19.81 11.89
CA GLY A 121 2.43 19.87 12.23
C GLY A 121 1.59 18.64 11.85
N ILE A 122 2.19 17.56 11.35
CA ILE A 122 1.51 16.33 10.95
C ILE A 122 1.35 15.41 12.16
N THR A 123 0.12 15.21 12.60
CA THR A 123 -0.20 14.30 13.72
C THR A 123 -0.79 12.96 13.26
N SER A 124 -1.33 12.92 12.05
CA SER A 124 -2.02 11.76 11.49
C SER A 124 -1.14 10.51 11.52
N ALA A 125 -1.58 9.49 12.24
CA ALA A 125 -0.86 8.23 12.32
C ALA A 125 -0.81 7.52 10.96
N VAL A 126 -1.81 7.69 10.10
CA VAL A 126 -1.81 7.12 8.74
C VAL A 126 -0.67 7.71 7.93
N ILE A 127 -0.60 9.05 7.84
CA ILE A 127 0.43 9.75 7.07
C ILE A 127 1.82 9.40 7.61
N LEU A 128 2.01 9.49 8.93
CA LEU A 128 3.31 9.24 9.55
C LEU A 128 3.79 7.80 9.38
N ASN A 129 2.90 6.80 9.52
CA ASN A 129 3.28 5.41 9.27
C ASN A 129 3.63 5.17 7.80
N ASN A 130 2.88 5.76 6.87
CA ASN A 130 3.16 5.66 5.44
C ASN A 130 4.53 6.24 5.11
N LEU A 131 4.80 7.48 5.53
CA LEU A 131 6.09 8.14 5.31
C LEU A 131 7.26 7.35 5.92
N GLN A 132 7.08 6.80 7.13
CA GLN A 132 8.10 5.97 7.78
C GLN A 132 8.37 4.67 7.02
N ASP A 133 7.32 3.94 6.60
CA ASP A 133 7.49 2.73 5.79
C ASP A 133 8.20 3.03 4.47
N TRP A 134 7.84 4.13 3.80
CA TRP A 134 8.42 4.50 2.52
C TRP A 134 9.88 4.94 2.64
N GLN A 135 10.23 5.68 3.70
CA GLN A 135 11.61 6.04 4.00
C GLN A 135 12.45 4.80 4.31
N LEU A 136 11.95 3.91 5.18
CA LEU A 136 12.69 2.70 5.55
C LEU A 136 12.86 1.77 4.34
N PHE A 137 11.86 1.65 3.47
CA PHE A 137 12.01 0.93 2.21
C PHE A 137 13.07 1.58 1.31
N TYR A 138 13.01 2.91 1.16
CA TYR A 138 13.95 3.68 0.36
C TYR A 138 15.40 3.46 0.82
N GLU A 139 15.65 3.55 2.12
CA GLU A 139 16.99 3.41 2.70
C GLU A 139 17.51 1.97 2.71
N ARG A 140 16.65 1.00 3.03
CA ARG A 140 17.08 -0.37 3.36
C ARG A 140 16.83 -1.39 2.27
N ASN A 141 15.95 -1.10 1.32
CA ASN A 141 15.50 -2.10 0.35
C ASN A 141 15.63 -1.68 -1.10
N LEU A 142 15.64 -0.38 -1.42
CA LEU A 142 15.65 0.07 -2.82
C LEU A 142 16.79 -0.52 -3.66
N ASP A 143 17.97 -0.67 -3.05
CA ASP A 143 19.17 -1.19 -3.70
C ASP A 143 19.36 -2.71 -3.53
N ASN A 144 18.42 -3.42 -2.90
CA ASN A 144 18.47 -4.88 -2.81
C ASN A 144 18.31 -5.53 -4.19
N ASP A 145 18.82 -6.75 -4.34
CA ASP A 145 18.67 -7.49 -5.60
C ASP A 145 17.22 -7.94 -5.85
N PHE A 146 16.45 -8.13 -4.78
CA PHE A 146 15.12 -8.74 -4.76
C PHE A 146 15.11 -10.15 -5.38
N ALA A 147 16.18 -10.93 -5.24
CA ALA A 147 16.29 -12.26 -5.84
C ALA A 147 15.12 -13.18 -5.44
N ALA A 148 14.66 -13.10 -4.19
CA ALA A 148 13.51 -13.85 -3.68
C ALA A 148 12.14 -13.33 -4.16
N LEU A 149 12.12 -12.32 -5.03
CA LEU A 149 10.96 -11.77 -5.72
C LEU A 149 11.33 -11.57 -7.20
N THR A 150 11.94 -12.57 -7.83
CA THR A 150 12.32 -12.56 -9.27
C THR A 150 13.24 -11.41 -9.72
N GLY A 151 13.82 -10.66 -8.78
CA GLY A 151 14.59 -9.44 -9.05
C GLY A 151 13.73 -8.23 -9.44
N ARG A 152 12.41 -8.34 -9.35
CA ARG A 152 11.43 -7.32 -9.75
C ARG A 152 10.25 -7.29 -8.77
N VAL A 153 9.85 -6.10 -8.34
CA VAL A 153 8.84 -5.93 -7.28
C VAL A 153 7.57 -5.28 -7.81
N VAL A 154 6.43 -5.84 -7.39
CA VAL A 154 5.12 -5.22 -7.55
C VAL A 154 5.06 -3.97 -6.65
N PRO A 155 4.63 -2.80 -7.16
CA PRO A 155 4.53 -1.59 -6.35
C PRO A 155 3.33 -1.69 -5.41
N LEU A 156 3.54 -2.18 -4.18
CA LEU A 156 2.47 -2.46 -3.21
C LEU A 156 1.91 -1.22 -2.47
N ILE A 157 2.35 -0.01 -2.81
CA ILE A 157 1.70 1.23 -2.36
C ILE A 157 0.37 1.36 -3.10
N ALA A 158 -0.74 1.41 -2.38
CA ALA A 158 -2.08 1.43 -2.96
C ALA A 158 -2.40 2.74 -3.70
N ASN A 159 -3.39 2.71 -4.60
CA ASN A 159 -3.86 3.93 -5.26
C ASN A 159 -4.49 4.94 -4.28
N ILE A 160 -5.05 4.45 -3.18
CA ILE A 160 -5.67 5.28 -2.12
C ILE A 160 -4.67 5.82 -1.10
N ASP A 161 -3.39 5.41 -1.18
CA ASP A 161 -2.38 5.90 -0.25
C ASP A 161 -1.96 7.32 -0.59
N TYR A 162 -1.66 8.09 0.47
CA TYR A 162 -1.25 9.49 0.41
C TYR A 162 -0.23 9.81 1.50
N GLY A 163 0.60 10.82 1.24
CA GLY A 163 1.56 11.39 2.19
C GLY A 163 1.10 12.73 2.75
N ALA A 164 2.05 13.62 3.04
CA ALA A 164 1.79 14.90 3.69
C ALA A 164 0.98 15.86 2.82
N LEU A 165 1.08 15.74 1.49
CA LEU A 165 0.26 16.52 0.57
C LEU A 165 -1.19 16.02 0.49
N GLU A 166 -1.49 14.85 1.06
CA GLU A 166 -2.81 14.22 1.05
C GLU A 166 -3.35 13.92 -0.36
N VAL A 167 -2.47 13.66 -1.32
CA VAL A 167 -2.88 13.34 -2.70
C VAL A 167 -2.73 11.84 -2.97
N CYS A 168 -3.87 11.17 -3.16
CA CYS A 168 -3.93 9.76 -3.54
C CYS A 168 -3.18 9.54 -4.87
N GLN A 169 -2.66 8.33 -5.10
CA GLN A 169 -1.87 7.93 -6.28
C GLN A 169 -0.47 8.54 -6.38
N LEU A 170 -0.20 9.70 -5.79
CA LEU A 170 1.12 10.34 -5.85
C LEU A 170 2.26 9.44 -5.31
N PRO A 171 2.15 8.78 -4.14
CA PRO A 171 3.23 7.90 -3.66
C PRO A 171 3.40 6.65 -4.52
N ARG A 172 2.31 6.10 -5.07
CA ARG A 172 2.40 4.99 -6.02
C ARG A 172 3.10 5.40 -7.32
N THR A 173 2.88 6.62 -7.79
CA THR A 173 3.54 7.18 -8.98
C THR A 173 5.04 7.31 -8.75
N TRP A 174 5.44 7.88 -7.61
CA TRP A 174 6.85 8.00 -7.20
C TRP A 174 7.55 6.64 -7.17
N ILE A 175 7.01 5.66 -6.43
CA ILE A 175 7.70 4.38 -6.26
C ILE A 175 7.85 3.63 -7.58
N LYS A 176 6.87 3.74 -8.49
CA LYS A 176 6.94 3.13 -9.81
C LYS A 176 8.08 3.69 -10.65
N ILE A 177 8.21 5.01 -10.71
CA ILE A 177 9.30 5.67 -11.45
C ILE A 177 10.67 5.31 -10.83
N LEU A 178 10.75 5.33 -9.49
CA LEU A 178 11.97 5.02 -8.76
C LEU A 178 12.42 3.56 -8.98
N LEU A 179 11.49 2.61 -8.84
CA LEU A 179 11.75 1.20 -9.13
C LEU A 179 12.14 0.99 -10.60
N LYS A 180 11.54 1.70 -11.55
CA LYS A 180 11.94 1.60 -12.96
C LYS A 180 13.36 2.13 -13.17
N ALA A 181 13.71 3.25 -12.56
CA ALA A 181 15.04 3.84 -12.63
C ALA A 181 16.13 2.87 -12.11
N LYS A 182 15.82 2.12 -11.04
CA LYS A 182 16.69 1.07 -10.48
C LYS A 182 16.61 -0.26 -11.24
N GLY A 183 15.78 -0.34 -12.28
CA GLY A 183 15.50 -1.58 -12.99
C GLY A 183 14.97 -2.65 -12.06
N LYS A 184 14.03 -2.33 -11.18
CA LYS A 184 13.38 -3.21 -10.19
C LYS A 184 11.86 -3.27 -10.32
N LEU A 185 11.23 -2.46 -11.18
CA LEU A 185 9.77 -2.50 -11.35
C LEU A 185 9.30 -3.79 -12.02
N HIS A 186 8.29 -4.44 -11.46
CA HIS A 186 7.63 -5.61 -12.04
C HIS A 186 7.22 -5.38 -13.51
N PRO A 187 7.46 -6.34 -14.42
CA PRO A 187 7.26 -6.16 -15.86
C PRO A 187 5.83 -5.79 -16.27
N ASP A 188 4.83 -6.25 -15.52
CA ASP A 188 3.41 -5.94 -15.79
C ASP A 188 3.02 -4.51 -15.39
N TYR A 189 3.94 -3.74 -14.77
CA TYR A 189 3.69 -2.37 -14.37
C TYR A 189 4.48 -1.39 -15.25
N PRO A 190 3.81 -0.54 -16.03
CA PRO A 190 4.45 0.62 -16.63
C PRO A 190 4.74 1.66 -15.54
N ASP A 191 5.88 2.35 -15.60
CA ASP A 191 6.20 3.41 -14.63
C ASP A 191 5.45 4.72 -14.91
N MET A 192 5.26 5.04 -16.18
CA MET A 192 4.42 6.14 -16.64
C MET A 192 3.67 5.73 -17.91
N THR A 193 2.35 5.83 -17.90
CA THR A 193 1.51 5.62 -19.09
C THR A 193 1.09 6.95 -19.70
N GLU A 194 0.49 6.94 -20.89
CA GLU A 194 -0.02 8.17 -21.51
C GLU A 194 -1.29 8.70 -20.79
N ASN A 195 -2.20 7.79 -20.44
CA ASN A 195 -3.57 8.11 -20.00
C ASN A 195 -3.99 7.45 -18.68
N GLY A 196 -3.08 6.76 -17.98
CA GLY A 196 -3.37 6.12 -16.70
C GLY A 196 -3.45 7.10 -15.53
N LEU A 197 -3.50 6.57 -14.30
CA LEU A 197 -3.61 7.39 -13.09
C LEU A 197 -2.34 8.20 -12.80
N ASP A 198 -1.16 7.65 -13.10
CA ASP A 198 0.14 8.28 -12.83
C ASP A 198 0.32 9.66 -13.51
N PRO A 199 0.10 9.82 -14.83
CA PRO A 199 0.22 11.14 -15.45
C PRO A 199 -0.93 12.07 -15.06
N ARG A 200 -2.10 11.52 -14.65
CA ARG A 200 -3.27 12.32 -14.27
C ARG A 200 -3.10 12.97 -12.91
N VAL A 201 -2.56 12.27 -11.92
CA VAL A 201 -2.29 12.88 -10.60
C VAL A 201 -1.28 14.02 -10.71
N LEU A 202 -0.26 13.88 -11.55
CA LEU A 202 0.72 14.94 -11.80
C LEU A 202 0.08 16.17 -12.45
N ARG A 203 -0.80 15.97 -13.45
CA ARG A 203 -1.53 17.08 -14.10
C ARG A 203 -2.52 17.76 -13.15
N VAL A 204 -3.15 17.03 -12.23
CA VAL A 204 -3.99 17.61 -11.16
C VAL A 204 -3.16 18.59 -10.32
N LEU A 205 -1.90 18.25 -10.07
CA LEU A 205 -0.91 19.07 -9.36
C LEU A 205 -0.18 20.09 -10.27
N GLY A 206 -0.65 20.32 -11.50
CA GLY A 206 -0.01 21.25 -12.43
C GLY A 206 1.41 20.86 -12.87
N ILE A 207 1.81 19.61 -12.69
CA ILE A 207 3.14 19.10 -13.02
C ILE A 207 3.08 18.33 -14.34
N GLU A 208 3.97 18.68 -15.26
CA GLU A 208 4.15 17.92 -16.50
C GLU A 208 4.72 16.53 -16.19
N PRO A 209 4.09 15.42 -16.66
CA PRO A 209 4.54 14.07 -16.33
C PRO A 209 5.99 13.78 -16.70
N ALA A 210 6.50 14.38 -17.78
CA ALA A 210 7.88 14.23 -18.20
C ALA A 210 8.87 14.83 -17.19
N ASP A 211 8.53 15.95 -16.57
CA ASP A 211 9.39 16.64 -15.61
C ASP A 211 9.51 15.84 -14.31
N ALA A 212 8.39 15.29 -13.81
CA ALA A 212 8.42 14.40 -12.65
C ALA A 212 9.24 13.14 -12.91
N VAL A 213 9.09 12.54 -14.09
CA VAL A 213 9.87 11.35 -14.49
C VAL A 213 11.36 11.68 -14.58
N ALA A 214 11.73 12.81 -15.18
CA ALA A 214 13.12 13.26 -15.25
C ALA A 214 13.68 13.49 -13.84
N TYR A 215 13.00 14.26 -13.01
CA TYR A 215 13.41 14.57 -11.65
C TYR A 215 13.66 13.30 -10.81
N VAL A 216 12.73 12.35 -10.81
CA VAL A 216 12.88 11.12 -10.02
C VAL A 216 14.01 10.24 -10.55
N ARG A 217 14.19 10.14 -11.87
CA ARG A 217 15.27 9.31 -12.46
C ARG A 217 16.66 9.91 -12.26
N GLU A 218 16.77 11.23 -12.30
CA GLU A 218 18.05 11.93 -12.14
C GLU A 218 18.49 12.00 -10.68
N ASN A 219 17.54 12.23 -9.76
CA ASN A 219 17.86 12.52 -8.36
C ASN A 219 17.60 11.34 -7.42
N LEU A 220 16.80 10.35 -7.84
CA LEU A 220 16.37 9.22 -7.03
C LEU A 220 15.89 9.65 -5.62
N PRO A 221 14.95 10.61 -5.50
CA PRO A 221 14.60 11.20 -4.22
C PRO A 221 13.86 10.21 -3.31
N SER A 222 13.97 10.39 -1.99
CA SER A 222 13.01 9.83 -1.03
C SER A 222 11.61 10.40 -1.31
N TYR A 223 10.56 9.79 -0.75
CA TYR A 223 9.21 10.31 -0.98
C TYR A 223 9.01 11.71 -0.36
N THR A 224 9.59 11.99 0.81
CA THR A 224 9.54 13.31 1.43
C THR A 224 10.24 14.38 0.58
N GLN A 225 11.37 14.04 -0.04
CA GLN A 225 12.06 14.91 -1.01
C GLN A 225 11.25 15.11 -2.30
N PHE A 226 10.54 14.08 -2.76
CA PHE A 226 9.65 14.20 -3.91
C PHE A 226 8.43 15.07 -3.62
N GLU A 227 7.76 14.90 -2.47
CA GLU A 227 6.65 15.78 -2.07
C GLU A 227 7.10 17.23 -1.88
N ALA A 228 8.29 17.46 -1.31
CA ALA A 228 8.85 18.80 -1.22
C ALA A 228 9.06 19.44 -2.59
N TRP A 229 9.59 18.68 -3.57
CA TRP A 229 9.73 19.15 -4.94
C TRP A 229 8.38 19.43 -5.61
N VAL A 230 7.37 18.57 -5.41
CA VAL A 230 6.00 18.79 -5.90
C VAL A 230 5.42 20.10 -5.36
N LEU A 231 5.62 20.36 -4.06
CA LEU A 231 5.16 21.58 -3.40
C LEU A 231 5.88 22.82 -3.95
N GLU A 232 7.19 22.73 -4.20
CA GLU A 232 7.97 23.79 -4.83
C GLU A 232 7.47 24.11 -6.25
N GLN A 233 7.17 23.08 -7.05
CA GLN A 233 6.60 23.27 -8.40
C GLN A 233 5.22 23.98 -8.36
N ASN A 234 4.54 23.94 -7.22
CA ASN A 234 3.27 24.60 -6.99
C ASN A 234 3.39 25.92 -6.22
N GLY A 235 4.60 26.47 -6.06
CA GLY A 235 4.81 27.76 -5.39
C GLY A 235 4.58 27.73 -3.87
N GLY A 236 4.65 26.55 -3.24
CA GLY A 236 4.53 26.39 -1.79
C GLY A 236 3.14 25.95 -1.30
N GLU A 237 2.15 25.79 -2.18
CA GLU A 237 0.80 25.38 -1.82
C GLU A 237 0.15 24.59 -2.96
N ILE A 238 -0.60 23.52 -2.64
CA ILE A 238 -1.37 22.78 -3.66
C ILE A 238 -2.83 23.25 -3.69
N ASP A 239 -3.44 23.17 -4.87
CA ASP A 239 -4.87 23.42 -5.06
C ASP A 239 -5.70 22.33 -4.35
N ARG A 240 -6.23 22.68 -3.17
CA ARG A 240 -6.95 21.73 -2.30
C ARG A 240 -8.25 21.24 -2.90
N GLU A 241 -8.97 22.09 -3.63
CA GLU A 241 -10.22 21.70 -4.30
C GLU A 241 -9.95 20.60 -5.33
N LYS A 242 -8.94 20.79 -6.19
CA LYS A 242 -8.57 19.77 -7.19
C LYS A 242 -8.02 18.49 -6.55
N ALA A 243 -7.25 18.60 -5.47
CA ALA A 243 -6.74 17.44 -4.74
C ALA A 243 -7.90 16.61 -4.14
N ASP A 244 -8.89 17.27 -3.54
CA ASP A 244 -10.07 16.62 -2.95
C ASP A 244 -10.99 16.00 -4.01
N GLU A 245 -11.21 16.68 -5.14
CA GLU A 245 -11.90 16.11 -6.29
C GLU A 245 -11.18 14.86 -6.82
N TRP A 246 -9.86 14.91 -6.95
CA TRP A 246 -9.04 13.78 -7.38
C TRP A 246 -9.13 12.60 -6.41
N ASN A 247 -8.99 12.87 -5.12
CA ASN A 247 -9.10 11.86 -4.07
C ASN A 247 -10.49 11.19 -4.07
N THR A 248 -11.55 11.99 -4.24
CA THR A 248 -12.93 11.50 -4.36
C THR A 248 -13.08 10.63 -5.61
N PHE A 249 -12.51 11.04 -6.75
CA PHE A 249 -12.48 10.24 -7.97
C PHE A 249 -11.78 8.89 -7.73
N ILE A 250 -10.60 8.88 -7.10
CA ILE A 250 -9.85 7.65 -6.85
C ILE A 250 -10.66 6.67 -5.98
N ARG A 251 -11.24 7.14 -4.88
CA ARG A 251 -11.99 6.28 -3.93
C ARG A 251 -13.26 5.69 -4.53
N ASN A 252 -13.92 6.41 -5.43
CA ASN A 252 -15.20 6.01 -6.01
C ASN A 252 -15.08 5.40 -7.43
N ARG A 253 -13.86 5.28 -7.97
CA ARG A 253 -13.65 4.77 -9.33
C ARG A 253 -14.08 3.31 -9.44
N ILE A 254 -14.79 3.00 -10.52
CA ILE A 254 -15.06 1.62 -10.96
C ILE A 254 -14.24 1.31 -12.21
N HIS A 255 -13.86 0.04 -12.39
CA HIS A 255 -13.20 -0.41 -13.61
C HIS A 255 -14.22 -0.64 -14.73
N ARG A 256 -13.76 -0.47 -15.98
CA ARG A 256 -14.51 -0.94 -17.15
C ARG A 256 -14.57 -2.47 -17.14
N ASP A 257 -15.62 -3.03 -17.74
CA ASP A 257 -15.87 -4.48 -17.75
C ASP A 257 -14.65 -5.29 -18.19
N GLU A 258 -13.97 -4.86 -19.28
CA GLU A 258 -12.79 -5.57 -19.80
C GLU A 258 -11.70 -5.74 -18.75
N LYS A 259 -11.33 -4.66 -18.04
CA LYS A 259 -10.29 -4.73 -17.00
C LYS A 259 -10.78 -5.44 -15.74
N ARG A 260 -12.07 -5.32 -15.40
CA ARG A 260 -12.68 -6.07 -14.28
C ARG A 260 -12.58 -7.58 -14.54
N ILE A 261 -13.00 -8.04 -15.72
CA ILE A 261 -12.95 -9.44 -16.14
C ILE A 261 -11.51 -9.97 -16.12
N GLU A 262 -10.57 -9.20 -16.66
CA GLU A 262 -9.14 -9.53 -16.65
C GLU A 262 -8.63 -9.75 -15.21
N ILE A 263 -8.93 -8.82 -14.30
CA ILE A 263 -8.49 -8.92 -12.89
C ILE A 263 -9.09 -10.15 -12.21
N HIS A 264 -10.39 -10.41 -12.37
CA HIS A 264 -11.03 -11.59 -11.80
C HIS A 264 -10.38 -12.89 -12.30
N ALA A 265 -10.09 -12.97 -13.60
CA ALA A 265 -9.37 -14.10 -14.18
C ALA A 265 -7.96 -14.25 -13.58
N THR A 266 -7.21 -13.14 -13.44
CA THR A 266 -5.87 -13.14 -12.82
C THR A 266 -5.91 -13.67 -11.40
N VAL A 267 -6.84 -13.21 -10.56
CA VAL A 267 -6.91 -13.59 -9.14
C VAL A 267 -7.67 -14.91 -8.90
N GLY A 268 -8.10 -15.60 -9.95
CA GLY A 268 -8.82 -16.88 -9.86
C GLY A 268 -10.20 -16.77 -9.23
N ARG A 269 -10.88 -15.62 -9.38
CA ARG A 269 -12.23 -15.36 -8.86
C ARG A 269 -13.25 -15.36 -10.01
N GLU A 270 -14.46 -15.87 -9.76
CA GLU A 270 -15.59 -15.72 -10.67
C GLU A 270 -16.08 -14.25 -10.69
N ASP A 271 -16.21 -13.66 -11.89
CA ASP A 271 -16.83 -12.34 -12.06
C ASP A 271 -18.36 -12.46 -11.99
N ASP A 272 -18.88 -12.41 -10.77
CA ASP A 272 -20.32 -12.33 -10.48
C ASP A 272 -20.92 -10.91 -10.68
N GLY A 273 -20.10 -9.95 -11.14
CA GLY A 273 -20.49 -8.56 -11.36
C GLY A 273 -20.63 -7.71 -10.09
N THR A 274 -20.40 -8.27 -8.89
CA THR A 274 -20.60 -7.56 -7.61
C THR A 274 -19.38 -6.72 -7.21
N LEU A 275 -18.18 -7.15 -7.57
CA LEU A 275 -16.93 -6.44 -7.27
C LEU A 275 -16.51 -5.57 -8.46
N ASN A 276 -16.86 -4.30 -8.44
CA ASN A 276 -16.54 -3.33 -9.49
C ASN A 276 -15.60 -2.18 -9.05
N SER A 277 -15.36 -2.05 -7.74
CA SER A 277 -14.47 -1.02 -7.18
C SER A 277 -13.06 -1.19 -7.74
N ALA A 278 -12.58 -0.16 -8.42
CA ALA A 278 -11.27 -0.21 -9.05
C ALA A 278 -10.13 -0.22 -8.03
N VAL A 279 -10.35 0.35 -6.84
CA VAL A 279 -9.40 0.31 -5.72
C VAL A 279 -9.24 -1.13 -5.24
N LEU A 280 -10.35 -1.80 -4.91
CA LEU A 280 -10.32 -3.18 -4.43
C LEU A 280 -9.73 -4.14 -5.47
N LEU A 281 -10.17 -4.02 -6.72
CA LEU A 281 -9.66 -4.85 -7.82
C LEU A 281 -8.15 -4.66 -8.02
N ASN A 282 -7.65 -3.42 -7.98
CA ASN A 282 -6.21 -3.16 -8.07
C ASN A 282 -5.44 -3.72 -6.86
N HIS A 283 -5.98 -3.59 -5.64
CA HIS A 283 -5.36 -4.14 -4.44
C HIS A 283 -5.17 -5.65 -4.56
N ILE A 284 -6.24 -6.40 -4.85
CA ILE A 284 -6.17 -7.86 -4.89
C ILE A 284 -5.32 -8.36 -6.06
N GLU A 285 -5.30 -7.65 -7.20
CA GLU A 285 -4.40 -7.96 -8.32
C GLU A 285 -2.93 -7.77 -7.90
N ASP A 286 -2.59 -6.62 -7.30
CA ASP A 286 -1.23 -6.33 -6.81
C ASP A 286 -0.76 -7.40 -5.80
N TRP A 287 -1.61 -7.76 -4.84
CA TRP A 287 -1.28 -8.74 -3.80
C TRP A 287 -1.15 -10.15 -4.36
N HIS A 288 -2.01 -10.51 -5.32
CA HIS A 288 -1.94 -11.78 -6.02
C HIS A 288 -0.63 -11.92 -6.80
N LEU A 289 -0.23 -10.90 -7.57
CA LEU A 289 1.02 -10.91 -8.32
C LEU A 289 2.23 -10.99 -7.37
N ALA A 290 2.25 -10.18 -6.31
CA ALA A 290 3.35 -10.19 -5.34
C ALA A 290 3.49 -11.54 -4.60
N HIS A 291 2.36 -12.16 -4.24
CA HIS A 291 2.34 -13.49 -3.65
C HIS A 291 2.79 -14.57 -4.64
N THR A 292 2.31 -14.52 -5.88
CA THR A 292 2.68 -15.47 -6.93
C THR A 292 4.18 -15.44 -7.21
N ASP A 293 4.77 -14.25 -7.33
CA ASP A 293 6.22 -14.08 -7.49
C ASP A 293 7.02 -14.68 -6.33
N LEU A 294 6.56 -14.43 -5.10
CA LEU A 294 7.18 -14.99 -3.90
C LEU A 294 7.11 -16.52 -3.91
N MET A 295 5.95 -17.10 -4.20
CA MET A 295 5.76 -18.54 -4.22
C MET A 295 6.58 -19.21 -5.33
N ASN A 296 6.66 -18.60 -6.50
CA ASN A 296 7.50 -19.07 -7.59
C ASN A 296 8.99 -19.04 -7.21
N ALA A 297 9.46 -17.98 -6.54
CA ALA A 297 10.84 -17.86 -6.09
C ALA A 297 11.20 -18.89 -4.99
N LEU A 298 10.25 -19.22 -4.10
CA LEU A 298 10.46 -20.24 -3.06
C LEU A 298 10.45 -21.68 -3.61
N ALA A 299 9.86 -21.90 -4.78
CA ALA A 299 9.78 -23.20 -5.43
C ALA A 299 10.97 -23.51 -6.37
N ALA A 300 11.76 -22.49 -6.74
CA ALA A 300 12.92 -22.59 -7.63
C ALA A 300 14.19 -23.02 -6.88
#